data_AF-A0A382MDT4-F1
#
_entry.id   AF-A0A382MDT4-F1
#
_cell.length_a   1.000
_cell.length_b   1.000
_cell.length_c   1.000
_cell.angle_alpha   90.00
_cell.angle_beta   90.00
_cell.angle_gamma   90.00
#
_symmetry.space_group_name_H-M   'P 1'
#
loop_
_entity.id
_entity.type
_entity.pdbx_description
1 polymer ?
#
loop_
_entity_poly.entity_id
_entity_poly.type
_entity_poly.pdbx_seq_one_letter_code
_entity_poly.pdbx_strand_id
1 'polypeptide(L)' 'NPMGRVGKMEELGNLATFLMSDGCDYLTGQTIAIDGGEYLTGGTFYRALASLKDKDWEAIKSTIKATNEKDKAKRTV' A
#
# COMPACT_ATOMS: atom_id res chain seq x y z
N ASN A 1 -3.32 6.59 0.75
CA ASN A 1 -3.73 5.43 1.51
C ASN A 1 -4.61 4.58 0.58
N PRO A 2 -4.65 3.26 0.76
CA PRO A 2 -5.53 2.36 0.02
C PRO A 2 -6.99 2.79 -0.02
N MET A 3 -7.49 3.44 1.04
CA MET A 3 -8.87 3.92 1.09
C MET A 3 -9.18 5.10 0.16
N GLY A 4 -8.17 5.74 -0.44
CA GLY A 4 -8.35 6.83 -1.42
C GLY A 4 -8.98 8.11 -0.86
N ARG A 5 -9.08 8.26 0.46
CA ARG A 5 -9.67 9.44 1.13
C ARG A 5 -8.97 9.74 2.45
N VAL A 6 -9.17 10.95 2.97
CA VAL A 6 -8.80 11.27 4.35
C VAL A 6 -9.84 10.72 5.33
N GLY A 7 -9.41 10.48 6.56
CA GLY A 7 -10.30 10.12 7.66
C GLY A 7 -11.22 11.29 8.05
N LYS A 8 -12.36 10.97 8.65
CA LYS A 8 -13.29 11.92 9.25
C LYS A 8 -13.16 11.90 10.77
N MET A 9 -13.53 13.00 11.44
CA MET A 9 -13.37 13.12 12.89
C MET A 9 -14.22 12.10 13.65
N GLU A 10 -15.39 11.75 13.11
CA GLU A 10 -16.28 10.75 13.69
C GLU A 10 -15.65 9.35 13.72
N GLU A 11 -14.77 9.03 12.77
CA GLU A 11 -14.07 7.73 12.74
C GLU A 11 -13.07 7.62 13.89
N LEU A 12 -12.37 8.71 14.22
CA LEU A 12 -11.52 8.79 15.41
C LEU A 12 -12.36 8.73 16.69
N GLY A 13 -13.48 9.45 16.73
CA GLY A 13 -14.41 9.45 17.87
C GLY A 13 -14.96 8.06 18.19
N ASN A 14 -15.31 7.29 17.15
CA ASN A 14 -15.78 5.91 17.31
C ASN A 14 -14.69 5.00 17.91
N LEU A 15 -13.44 5.11 17.43
CA LEU A 15 -12.32 4.34 17.99
C LEU A 15 -12.07 4.72 19.45
N ALA A 16 -12.05 6.01 19.77
CA ALA A 16 -11.87 6.49 21.14
C ALA A 16 -12.97 5.96 22.07
N THR A 17 -14.23 6.01 21.62
CA THR A 17 -15.38 5.50 22.38
C THR A 17 -15.26 3.99 22.62
N PHE A 18 -14.86 3.23 21.61
CA PHE A 18 -14.60 1.80 21.75
C PHE A 18 -13.51 1.52 22.79
N LEU A 19 -12.38 2.22 22.72
CA LEU A 19 -11.26 2.04 23.65
C LEU A 19 -11.60 2.41 25.11
N MET A 20 -12.61 3.26 25.32
CA MET A 20 -13.11 3.61 26.65
C MET A 20 -14.24 2.69 27.15
N SER A 21 -14.66 1.69 26.36
CA SER A 21 -15.72 0.77 26.77
C SER A 21 -15.22 -0.26 27.80
N ASP A 22 -16.13 -0.76 28.64
CA ASP A 22 -15.87 -1.73 29.71
C ASP A 22 -15.25 -3.06 29.22
N GLY A 23 -15.20 -3.32 27.91
CA GLY A 23 -14.57 -4.50 27.32
C GLY A 23 -13.07 -4.36 26.99
N CYS A 24 -12.47 -3.19 27.20
CA CYS A 24 -11.11 -2.87 26.75
C CYS A 24 -10.05 -2.92 27.86
N ASP A 25 -10.36 -3.42 29.06
CA ASP A 25 -9.44 -3.42 30.21
C ASP A 25 -8.07 -4.05 29.94
N TYR A 26 -8.01 -5.06 29.07
CA TYR A 26 -6.75 -5.74 28.71
C TYR A 26 -6.11 -5.22 27.42
N LEU A 27 -6.76 -4.31 26.71
CA LEU A 27 -6.25 -3.70 25.48
C LEU A 27 -5.31 -2.54 25.82
N THR A 28 -4.11 -2.88 26.28
CA THR A 28 -3.12 -1.91 26.77
C THR A 28 -1.81 -1.97 25.97
N GLY A 29 -1.05 -0.87 25.97
CA GLY A 29 0.26 -0.78 25.30
C GLY A 29 0.23 -0.84 23.77
N GLN A 30 -0.95 -0.70 23.16
CA GLN A 30 -1.11 -0.80 21.71
C GLN A 30 -0.98 0.55 21.01
N THR A 31 -0.49 0.51 19.77
CA THR A 31 -0.56 1.62 18.81
C THR A 31 -1.48 1.20 17.68
N ILE A 32 -2.61 1.89 17.52
CA ILE A 32 -3.63 1.57 16.52
C ILE A 32 -3.61 2.64 15.43
N ALA A 33 -3.25 2.26 14.20
CA ALA A 33 -3.23 3.18 13.07
C ALA A 33 -4.65 3.46 12.56
N ILE A 34 -4.98 4.74 12.34
CA ILE A 34 -6.25 5.21 11.75
C ILE A 34 -5.98 6.10 10.53
N ASP A 35 -5.26 5.55 9.56
CA ASP A 35 -4.71 6.32 8.43
C ASP A 35 -5.15 5.80 7.04
N GLY A 36 -6.13 4.90 7.03
CA GLY A 36 -6.61 4.23 5.83
C GLY A 36 -5.59 3.31 5.15
N GLY A 37 -4.52 2.92 5.85
CA GLY A 37 -3.38 2.14 5.36
C GLY A 37 -2.23 2.98 4.81
N GLU A 38 -2.16 4.28 5.15
CA GLU A 38 -1.06 5.15 4.71
C GLU A 38 0.29 4.67 5.24
N TYR A 39 0.41 4.28 6.50
CA TYR A 39 1.69 3.90 7.10
C TYR A 39 2.37 2.75 6.36
N LEU A 40 1.59 1.79 5.85
CA LEU A 40 2.11 0.64 5.11
C LEU A 40 2.40 0.92 3.63
N THR A 41 1.85 2.00 3.08
CA THR A 41 1.90 2.25 1.62
C THR A 41 2.52 3.59 1.23
N GLY A 42 2.57 4.54 2.17
CA GLY A 42 3.13 5.87 2.04
C GLY A 42 4.65 5.80 1.88
N GLY A 43 5.19 6.65 1.02
CA GLY A 43 6.64 6.69 0.74
C GLY A 43 7.17 5.55 -0.12
N THR A 44 6.32 4.64 -0.61
CA THR A 44 6.70 3.57 -1.53
C THR A 44 6.13 3.80 -2.93
N PHE A 45 6.60 3.02 -3.91
CA PHE A 45 6.08 3.05 -5.28
C PHE A 45 4.69 2.44 -5.43
N TYR A 46 4.12 1.84 -4.37
CA TYR A 46 2.84 1.15 -4.42
C TYR A 46 1.75 1.99 -5.08
N ARG A 47 1.62 3.28 -4.73
CA ARG A 47 0.58 4.16 -5.30
C ARG A 47 0.70 4.33 -6.81
N ALA A 48 1.92 4.40 -7.34
CA ALA A 48 2.15 4.54 -8.78
C ALA A 48 1.81 3.25 -9.54
N LEU A 49 1.86 2.11 -8.87
CA LEU A 49 1.65 0.79 -9.46
C LEU A 49 0.25 0.23 -9.18
N ALA A 50 -0.46 0.74 -8.18
CA ALA A 50 -1.74 0.21 -7.71
C ALA A 50 -2.87 0.28 -8.75
N SER A 51 -2.76 1.17 -9.74
CA SER A 51 -3.75 1.31 -10.82
C SER A 51 -3.43 0.48 -12.06
N LEU A 52 -2.26 -0.18 -12.10
CA LEU A 52 -1.85 -1.00 -13.24
C LEU A 52 -2.73 -2.23 -13.35
N LYS A 53 -3.21 -2.49 -14.57
CA LYS A 53 -3.99 -3.68 -14.91
C LYS A 53 -3.09 -4.75 -15.48
N ASP A 54 -3.63 -5.96 -15.66
CA ASP A 54 -2.89 -7.09 -16.23
C ASP A 54 -2.20 -6.73 -17.54
N LYS A 55 -2.88 -5.99 -18.43
CA LYS A 55 -2.31 -5.54 -19.70
C LYS A 55 -1.08 -4.64 -19.53
N ASP A 56 -1.11 -3.74 -18.54
CA ASP A 56 0.01 -2.85 -18.26
C ASP A 56 1.21 -3.65 -17.73
N TRP A 57 0.94 -4.62 -16.85
CA TRP A 57 1.96 -5.54 -16.35
C TRP A 57 2.58 -6.40 -17.44
N GLU A 58 1.78 -6.93 -18.36
CA GLU A 58 2.28 -7.71 -19.50
C GLU A 58 3.15 -6.84 -20.43
N ALA A 59 2.76 -5.59 -20.67
CA ALA A 59 3.58 -4.64 -21.44
C ALA A 59 4.93 -4.34 -20.76
N ILE A 60 4.92 -4.14 -19.44
CA ILE A 60 6.14 -3.93 -18.64
C ILE A 60 7.06 -5.14 -18.73
N LYS A 61 6.52 -6.36 -18.52
CA LYS A 61 7.28 -7.62 -18.62
C LYS A 61 7.90 -7.80 -20.01
N SER A 62 7.12 -7.55 -21.07
CA SER A 62 7.60 -7.66 -22.45
C SER A 62 8.76 -6.70 -22.73
N THR A 63 8.67 -5.46 -22.24
CA THR A 63 9.71 -4.45 -22.41
C THR A 63 11.00 -4.83 -21.69
N ILE A 64 10.89 -5.31 -20.44
CA ILE A 64 12.03 -5.81 -19.67
C ILE A 64 12.69 -7.00 -20.38
N LYS A 65 11.89 -7.95 -20.87
CA LYS A 65 12.40 -9.13 -21.59
C LYS A 65 13.16 -8.74 -22.85
N ALA A 66 12.61 -7.88 -23.69
CA ALA A 66 13.25 -7.41 -24.92
C ALA A 66 14.58 -6.69 -24.65
N THR A 67 14.64 -5.88 -23.58
CA THR A 67 15.88 -5.19 -23.17
C THR A 67 16.94 -6.19 -22.72
N ASN A 68 16.57 -7.17 -21.90
CA ASN A 68 17.47 -8.22 -21.42
C ASN A 68 18.02 -9.07 -22.58
N GLU A 69 17.19 -9.40 -23.58
CA GLU A 69 17.62 -10.15 -24.76
C GLU A 69 18.64 -9.37 -25.60
N LYS A 70 18.39 -8.07 -25.83
CA LYS A 70 19.32 -7.18 -26.51
C LYS A 70 20.66 -7.06 -25.76
N ASP A 71 20.62 -6.92 -24.44
CA ASP A 71 21.83 -6.80 -23.63
C ASP A 71 22.61 -8.11 -23.57
N LYS A 72 21.93 -9.26 -23.51
CA LYS A 72 22.57 -10.58 -23.60
C LYS A 72 23.31 -10.74 -24.93
N ALA A 73 22.67 -10.40 -26.05
CA ALA A 73 23.29 -10.51 -27.37
C ALA A 73 24.61 -9.72 -27.47
N LYS A 74 24.66 -8.53 -26.85
CA LYS A 74 25.87 -7.70 -26.77
C LYS A 74 26.97 -8.25 -25.86
N ARG A 75 26.64 -9.10 -24.88
CA ARG A 75 27.61 -9.70 -23.94
C ARG A 75 28.31 -10.94 -24.49
N THR A 76 27.70 -11.58 -25.49
CA THR A 76 28.24 -12.79 -26.15
C THR A 76 29.20 -12.49 -27.30
N VAL A 77 29.70 -11.25 -27.40
CA VAL A 77 30.74 -10.82 -28.36
C VAL A 77 32.02 -10.52 -27.60
#